data_AF-A0A3M7DPP8-F1
#
_entry.id   AF-A0A3M7DPP8-F1
#
_cell.length_a   1.000
_cell.length_b   1.000
_cell.length_c   1.000
_cell.angle_alpha   90.00
_cell.angle_beta   90.00
_cell.angle_gamma   90.00
#
_symmetry.space_group_name_H-M   'P 1'
#
loop_
_entity.id
_entity.type
_entity.pdbx_description
1 polymer ?
#
loop_
_entity_poly.entity_id
_entity_poly.type
_entity_poly.pdbx_seq_one_letter_code
_entity_poly.pdbx_strand_id
1 'polypeptide(L)'
;MDTALETWDPATTLSLPHIRAQLIRLEDTVLFHLIERAQFPLNSTIYTTPSPLPLPNAGNLSFMDWVLRSQEELQAKIRRFQSPDQFPFFPEAVSRVPVVLPELQYPRVLWDNTVNVNSDLKARYVSSVLPAVCRPTDRAERVHDAQENYGSSATADIMCLQSLSQRIHFGKFVAESKFRQE
;
A
#
# COMPACT_ATOMS: atom_id res chain seq x y z
N MET A 1 14.91 22.14 3.78
CA MET A 1 13.54 22.64 4.05
C MET A 1 12.70 21.42 4.34
N ASP A 2 12.07 21.35 5.51
CA ASP A 2 11.22 20.22 5.90
C ASP A 2 9.93 20.24 5.07
N THR A 3 9.91 19.47 4.00
CA THR A 3 8.72 19.29 3.14
C THR A 3 7.51 18.71 3.88
N ALA A 4 7.72 18.15 5.08
CA ALA A 4 6.66 17.70 5.98
C ALA A 4 5.99 18.83 6.79
N LEU A 5 6.60 20.03 6.86
CA LEU A 5 5.97 21.22 7.44
C LEU A 5 5.08 21.94 6.42
N GLU A 6 5.37 21.81 5.12
CA GLU A 6 4.54 22.40 4.04
C GLU A 6 3.14 21.77 3.95
N THR A 7 2.97 20.54 4.43
CA THR A 7 1.68 19.83 4.47
C THR A 7 0.71 20.32 5.56
N TRP A 8 1.10 21.31 6.37
CA TRP A 8 0.24 21.89 7.42
C TRP A 8 -0.64 23.05 6.94
N ASP A 9 -0.35 23.62 5.76
CA ASP A 9 -1.18 24.63 5.13
C ASP A 9 -2.10 23.98 4.07
N PRO A 10 -3.44 24.03 4.25
CA PRO A 10 -4.40 23.55 3.25
C PRO A 10 -4.23 24.19 1.88
N ALA A 11 -3.87 25.49 1.81
CA ALA A 11 -3.72 26.18 0.54
C ALA A 11 -2.52 25.63 -0.26
N THR A 12 -1.39 25.42 0.42
CA THR A 12 -0.22 24.77 -0.16
C THR A 12 -0.52 23.32 -0.55
N THR A 13 -1.18 22.55 0.31
CA THR A 13 -1.50 21.13 0.07
C THR A 13 -2.41 20.95 -1.15
N LEU A 14 -3.38 21.85 -1.36
CA LEU A 14 -4.32 21.81 -2.48
C LEU A 14 -3.83 22.56 -3.72
N SER A 15 -2.61 23.11 -3.70
CA SER A 15 -2.01 23.77 -4.85
C SER A 15 -1.72 22.76 -5.97
N LEU A 16 -2.20 23.02 -7.19
CA LEU A 16 -1.95 22.14 -8.34
C LEU A 16 -0.45 21.92 -8.64
N PRO A 17 0.43 22.95 -8.56
CA PRO A 17 1.88 22.74 -8.59
C PRO A 17 2.40 21.75 -7.56
N HIS A 18 1.95 21.86 -6.30
CA HIS A 18 2.34 20.94 -5.23
C HIS A 18 1.85 19.52 -5.52
N ILE A 19 0.56 19.36 -5.82
CA ILE A 19 -0.05 18.07 -6.17
C ILE A 19 0.69 17.42 -7.34
N ARG A 20 1.01 18.18 -8.40
CA ARG A 20 1.77 17.68 -9.55
C ARG A 20 3.14 17.15 -9.13
N ALA A 21 3.89 17.90 -8.33
CA ALA A 21 5.20 17.45 -7.85
C ALA A 21 5.10 16.17 -7.00
N GLN A 22 4.08 16.07 -6.14
CA GLN A 22 3.83 14.86 -5.35
C GLN A 22 3.52 13.65 -6.24
N LEU A 23 2.66 13.82 -7.26
CA LEU A 23 2.31 12.74 -8.19
C LEU A 23 3.50 12.23 -9.01
N ILE A 24 4.41 13.13 -9.45
CA ILE A 24 5.65 12.75 -10.13
C ILE A 24 6.55 11.94 -9.19
N ARG A 25 6.74 12.40 -7.95
CA ARG A 25 7.56 11.64 -6.98
C ARG A 25 6.98 10.25 -6.69
N LEU A 26 5.65 10.15 -6.58
CA LEU A 26 4.97 8.87 -6.35
C LEU A 26 5.07 7.95 -7.57
N GLU A 27 5.09 8.50 -8.78
CA GLU A 27 5.35 7.72 -10.00
C GLU A 27 6.71 7.04 -9.96
N ASP A 28 7.78 7.80 -9.69
CA ASP A 28 9.14 7.25 -9.57
C ASP A 28 9.22 6.19 -8.47
N THR A 29 8.56 6.42 -7.33
CA THR A 29 8.51 5.48 -6.21
C THR A 29 7.83 4.16 -6.61
N VAL A 30 6.69 4.23 -7.30
CA VAL A 30 5.97 3.06 -7.79
C VAL A 30 6.82 2.28 -8.80
N LEU A 31 7.45 2.98 -9.75
CA LEU A 31 8.33 2.36 -10.74
C LEU A 31 9.50 1.63 -10.07
N PHE A 32 10.15 2.25 -9.09
CA PHE A 32 11.25 1.64 -8.35
C PHE A 32 10.80 0.37 -7.63
N HIS A 33 9.68 0.40 -6.90
CA HIS A 33 9.17 -0.80 -6.22
C HIS A 33 8.79 -1.92 -7.19
N LEU A 34 8.23 -1.60 -8.36
CA LEU A 34 7.95 -2.61 -9.39
C LEU A 34 9.22 -3.24 -9.95
N ILE A 35 10.30 -2.47 -10.14
CA ILE A 35 11.61 -2.98 -10.56
C ILE A 35 12.19 -3.93 -9.51
N GLU A 36 12.08 -3.59 -8.22
CA GLU A 36 12.49 -4.46 -7.12
C GLU A 36 11.64 -5.75 -7.08
N ARG A 37 10.32 -5.65 -7.29
CA ARG A 37 9.45 -6.82 -7.33
C ARG A 37 9.78 -7.74 -8.52
N ALA A 38 10.20 -7.18 -9.66
CA ALA A 38 10.56 -7.92 -10.86
C ALA A 38 11.84 -8.77 -10.70
N GLN A 39 12.62 -8.58 -9.61
CA GLN A 39 13.77 -9.43 -9.29
C GLN A 39 13.36 -10.84 -8.86
N PHE A 40 12.11 -11.04 -8.45
CA PHE A 40 11.59 -12.31 -7.99
C PHE A 40 10.60 -12.91 -9.00
N PRO A 41 10.51 -14.24 -9.10
CA PRO A 41 9.44 -14.88 -9.87
C PRO A 41 8.06 -14.58 -9.28
N LEU A 42 7.00 -14.99 -9.97
CA LEU A 42 5.63 -14.71 -9.53
C LEU A 42 5.37 -15.25 -8.11
N ASN A 43 5.88 -16.44 -7.76
CA ASN A 43 5.65 -17.07 -6.45
C ASN A 43 4.16 -17.14 -6.12
N SER A 44 3.37 -17.68 -7.06
CA SER A 44 1.92 -17.79 -7.02
C SER A 44 1.38 -18.38 -5.71
N THR A 45 2.15 -19.26 -5.05
CA THR A 45 1.81 -19.87 -3.77
C THR A 45 1.44 -18.85 -2.69
N ILE A 46 2.10 -17.67 -2.66
CA ILE A 46 1.89 -16.71 -1.58
C ILE A 46 0.54 -15.96 -1.67
N TYR A 47 -0.15 -16.05 -2.80
CA TYR A 47 -1.46 -15.43 -3.04
C TYR A 47 -2.62 -16.45 -2.94
N THR A 48 -2.32 -17.73 -2.73
CA THR A 48 -3.32 -18.79 -2.59
C THR A 48 -4.03 -18.71 -1.23
N THR A 49 -5.35 -18.84 -1.25
CA THR A 49 -6.21 -18.83 -0.07
C THR A 49 -7.07 -20.10 -0.02
N PRO A 50 -7.06 -20.88 1.09
CA PRO A 50 -6.24 -20.69 2.28
C PRO A 50 -4.75 -20.90 2.01
N SER A 51 -3.89 -20.24 2.78
CA SER A 51 -2.43 -20.37 2.63
C SER A 51 -1.98 -21.83 2.74
N PRO A 52 -1.21 -22.34 1.77
CA PRO A 52 -0.59 -23.66 1.87
C PRO A 52 0.63 -23.65 2.83
N LEU A 53 1.11 -22.47 3.21
CA LEU A 53 2.21 -22.29 4.15
C LEU A 53 1.70 -22.35 5.60
N PRO A 54 2.49 -22.91 6.54
CA PRO A 54 2.11 -23.06 7.95
C PRO A 54 2.14 -21.69 8.66
N LEU A 55 1.02 -21.00 8.66
CA LEU A 55 0.88 -19.67 9.24
C LEU A 55 0.11 -19.71 10.58
N PRO A 56 0.64 -19.07 11.64
CA PRO A 56 -0.06 -19.01 12.91
C PRO A 56 -1.29 -18.10 12.80
N ASN A 57 -2.44 -18.57 13.29
CA ASN A 57 -3.69 -17.80 13.37
C ASN A 57 -4.09 -17.13 12.03
N ALA A 58 -3.78 -17.76 10.90
CA ALA A 58 -4.07 -17.19 9.59
C ALA A 58 -5.54 -17.31 9.18
N GLY A 59 -6.30 -18.24 9.76
CA GLY A 59 -7.68 -18.48 9.34
C GLY A 59 -7.74 -18.77 7.84
N ASN A 60 -8.45 -17.94 7.08
CA ASN A 60 -8.59 -18.05 5.63
C ASN A 60 -7.80 -16.97 4.87
N LEU A 61 -6.60 -16.63 5.35
CA LEU A 61 -5.71 -15.68 4.68
C LEU A 61 -4.68 -16.40 3.80
N SER A 62 -4.30 -15.74 2.70
CA SER A 62 -3.07 -16.06 1.97
C SER A 62 -1.84 -15.64 2.79
N PHE A 63 -0.65 -16.12 2.40
CA PHE A 63 0.60 -15.64 3.00
C PHE A 63 0.78 -14.14 2.81
N MET A 64 0.53 -13.65 1.60
CA MET A 64 0.60 -12.22 1.29
C MET A 64 -0.32 -11.39 2.18
N ASP A 65 -1.57 -11.84 2.36
CA ASP A 65 -2.54 -11.15 3.23
C ASP A 65 -2.16 -11.19 4.70
N TRP A 66 -1.63 -12.32 5.17
CA TRP A 66 -1.16 -12.44 6.55
C TRP A 66 0.00 -11.49 6.84
N VAL A 67 0.98 -11.36 5.92
CA VAL A 67 2.11 -10.43 6.08
C VAL A 67 1.63 -8.98 5.99
N LEU A 68 0.81 -8.63 4.98
CA LEU A 68 0.30 -7.27 4.81
C LEU A 68 -0.52 -6.82 6.02
N ARG A 69 -1.45 -7.65 6.52
CA ARG A 69 -2.23 -7.35 7.71
C ARG A 69 -1.33 -7.09 8.92
N SER A 70 -0.34 -7.95 9.16
CA SER A 70 0.59 -7.81 10.28
C SER A 70 1.43 -6.53 10.18
N GLN A 71 1.85 -6.16 8.97
CA GLN A 71 2.58 -4.92 8.71
C GLN A 71 1.70 -3.68 8.95
N GLU A 72 0.44 -3.71 8.53
CA GLU A 72 -0.49 -2.61 8.79
C GLU A 72 -0.80 -2.46 10.28
N GLU A 73 -0.95 -3.55 11.02
CA GLU A 73 -1.09 -3.49 12.48
C GLU A 73 0.12 -2.81 13.14
N LEU A 74 1.34 -3.13 12.69
CA LEU A 74 2.55 -2.46 13.17
C LEU A 74 2.55 -0.96 12.83
N GLN A 75 2.21 -0.62 11.59
CA GLN A 75 2.18 0.77 11.10
C GLN A 75 1.06 1.60 11.76
N ALA A 76 -0.05 0.97 12.15
CA ALA A 76 -1.13 1.59 12.90
C ALA A 76 -0.65 2.09 14.27
N LYS A 77 0.14 1.28 14.99
CA LYS A 77 0.71 1.67 16.31
C LYS A 77 1.46 2.98 16.24
N ILE A 78 2.15 3.23 15.13
CA ILE A 78 2.98 4.42 14.89
C ILE A 78 2.27 5.53 14.11
N ARG A 79 0.93 5.56 14.11
CA ARG A 79 0.07 6.62 13.52
C ARG A 79 0.08 6.73 11.99
N ARG A 80 0.55 5.72 11.24
CA ARG A 80 0.60 5.81 9.77
C ARG A 80 -0.76 6.16 9.17
N PHE A 81 -1.83 5.47 9.59
CA PHE A 81 -3.18 5.62 9.03
C PHE A 81 -3.99 6.77 9.63
N GLN A 82 -3.39 7.62 10.48
CA GLN A 82 -3.99 8.90 10.86
C GLN A 82 -3.69 9.98 9.81
N SER A 83 -2.68 9.77 8.96
CA SER A 83 -2.35 10.69 7.86
C SER A 83 -3.43 10.66 6.78
N PRO A 84 -3.86 11.83 6.24
CA PRO A 84 -4.97 11.91 5.30
C PRO A 84 -4.69 11.26 3.92
N ASP A 85 -3.44 10.92 3.64
CA ASP A 85 -2.97 10.31 2.39
C ASP A 85 -2.65 8.81 2.52
N GLN A 86 -2.85 8.21 3.69
CA GLN A 86 -2.56 6.79 3.94
C GLN A 86 -3.85 5.99 4.13
N PHE A 87 -4.02 4.90 3.37
CA PHE A 87 -5.23 4.09 3.35
C PHE A 87 -4.90 2.63 3.61
N PRO A 88 -5.51 1.98 4.61
CA PRO A 88 -5.22 0.58 4.92
C PRO A 88 -5.92 -0.39 3.96
N PHE A 89 -5.29 -1.54 3.74
CA PHE A 89 -5.87 -2.69 3.04
C PHE A 89 -6.76 -3.53 3.97
N PHE A 90 -6.47 -3.53 5.28
CA PHE A 90 -7.23 -4.20 6.34
C PHE A 90 -7.68 -3.20 7.42
N PRO A 91 -8.73 -2.37 7.16
CA PRO A 91 -9.20 -1.37 8.10
C PRO A 91 -9.59 -1.94 9.47
N GLU A 92 -10.11 -3.16 9.50
CA GLU A 92 -10.50 -3.88 10.71
C GLU A 92 -9.31 -4.32 11.58
N ALA A 93 -8.14 -4.54 10.96
CA ALA A 93 -6.92 -4.85 11.71
C ALA A 93 -6.35 -3.57 12.32
N VAL A 94 -6.34 -2.48 11.56
CA VAL A 94 -5.85 -1.16 12.00
C VAL A 94 -6.68 -0.60 13.16
N SER A 95 -8.01 -0.71 13.12
CA SER A 95 -8.89 -0.13 14.14
C SER A 95 -8.80 -0.78 15.52
N ARG A 96 -8.25 -2.00 15.60
CA ARG A 96 -8.13 -2.77 16.86
C ARG A 96 -6.85 -2.46 17.63
N VAL A 97 -5.91 -1.75 17.02
CA VAL A 97 -4.56 -1.62 17.56
C VAL A 97 -4.40 -0.30 18.29
N PRO A 98 -3.89 -0.30 19.55
CA PRO A 98 -3.64 0.93 20.29
C PRO A 98 -2.46 1.70 19.69
N VAL A 99 -2.67 2.99 19.48
CA VAL A 99 -1.62 3.92 19.02
C VAL A 99 -0.67 4.22 20.19
N VAL A 100 0.64 4.12 19.95
CA VAL A 100 1.66 4.34 20.99
C VAL A 100 2.20 5.77 21.03
N LEU A 101 1.95 6.55 19.99
CA LEU A 101 2.40 7.94 19.87
C LEU A 101 1.24 8.90 20.20
N PRO A 102 1.52 10.13 20.69
CA PRO A 102 0.50 11.16 20.93
C PRO A 102 -0.32 11.46 19.67
N GLU A 103 -1.52 12.03 19.76
CA GLU A 103 -2.29 12.38 18.55
C GLU A 103 -1.61 13.50 17.72
N LEU A 104 -1.69 13.42 16.39
CA LEU A 104 -1.31 14.51 15.50
C LEU A 104 -2.55 15.15 14.89
N GLN A 105 -2.72 16.46 15.05
CA GLN A 105 -3.84 17.19 14.47
C GLN A 105 -3.50 17.60 13.03
N TYR A 106 -3.97 16.81 12.07
CA TYR A 106 -3.87 17.19 10.66
C TYR A 106 -4.90 18.28 10.33
N PRO A 107 -4.52 19.30 9.53
CA PRO A 107 -5.49 20.26 9.05
C PRO A 107 -6.55 19.55 8.19
N ARG A 108 -7.79 20.03 8.26
CA ARG A 108 -8.89 19.47 7.45
C ARG A 108 -8.75 19.94 6.01
N VAL A 109 -8.04 19.15 5.21
CA VAL A 109 -7.81 19.44 3.78
C VAL A 109 -8.91 18.85 2.91
N LEU A 110 -9.24 17.57 3.12
CA LEU A 110 -10.26 16.84 2.36
C LEU A 110 -11.61 16.91 3.05
N TRP A 111 -12.68 16.87 2.25
CA TRP A 111 -14.02 16.60 2.77
C TRP A 111 -14.14 15.16 3.32
N ASP A 112 -14.99 14.96 4.32
CA ASP A 112 -15.19 13.66 4.96
C ASP A 112 -15.73 12.65 3.94
N ASN A 113 -15.09 11.48 3.85
CA ASN A 113 -15.45 10.45 2.88
C ASN A 113 -15.02 9.05 3.35
N THR A 114 -15.64 8.03 2.77
CA THR A 114 -15.35 6.61 3.04
C THR A 114 -14.66 5.91 1.87
N VAL A 115 -14.12 6.66 0.92
CA VAL A 115 -13.57 6.12 -0.33
C VAL A 115 -12.28 5.35 -0.03
N ASN A 116 -12.28 4.05 -0.25
CA ASN A 116 -11.09 3.21 -0.21
C ASN A 116 -11.21 2.12 -1.26
N VAL A 117 -10.34 2.13 -2.27
CA VAL A 117 -10.34 1.17 -3.40
C VAL A 117 -9.25 0.11 -3.28
N ASN A 118 -8.67 -0.08 -2.09
CA ASN A 118 -7.56 -1.00 -1.86
C ASN A 118 -7.92 -2.47 -2.14
N SER A 119 -9.18 -2.88 -1.96
CA SER A 119 -9.65 -4.24 -2.32
C SER A 119 -9.44 -4.51 -3.82
N ASP A 120 -9.90 -3.57 -4.65
CA ASP A 120 -9.85 -3.67 -6.11
C ASP A 120 -8.42 -3.50 -6.62
N LEU A 121 -7.67 -2.59 -6.00
CA LEU A 121 -6.24 -2.41 -6.27
C LEU A 121 -5.48 -3.72 -6.04
N LYS A 122 -5.63 -4.36 -4.88
CA LYS A 122 -4.95 -5.61 -4.56
C LYS A 122 -5.34 -6.72 -5.55
N ALA A 123 -6.62 -6.83 -5.86
CA ALA A 123 -7.12 -7.82 -6.82
C ALA A 123 -6.50 -7.64 -8.22
N ARG A 124 -6.43 -6.40 -8.72
CA ARG A 124 -5.81 -6.08 -10.02
C ARG A 124 -4.29 -6.22 -10.01
N TYR A 125 -3.66 -5.86 -8.89
CA TYR A 125 -2.22 -6.04 -8.70
C TYR A 125 -1.85 -7.53 -8.87
N VAL A 126 -2.55 -8.42 -8.18
CA VAL A 126 -2.29 -9.86 -8.25
C VAL A 126 -2.68 -10.47 -9.60
N SER A 127 -3.85 -10.13 -10.13
CA SER A 127 -4.37 -10.77 -11.36
C SER A 127 -3.79 -10.25 -12.66
N SER A 128 -3.29 -9.00 -12.69
CA SER A 128 -2.90 -8.33 -13.93
C SER A 128 -1.48 -7.75 -13.89
N VAL A 129 -1.10 -7.06 -12.81
CA VAL A 129 0.21 -6.41 -12.73
C VAL A 129 1.32 -7.43 -12.52
N LEU A 130 1.19 -8.30 -11.52
CA LEU A 130 2.21 -9.29 -11.21
C LEU A 130 2.55 -10.23 -12.38
N PRO A 131 1.58 -10.80 -13.13
CA PRO A 131 1.88 -11.64 -14.28
C PRO A 131 2.62 -10.91 -15.40
N ALA A 132 2.44 -9.59 -15.53
CA ALA A 132 3.10 -8.77 -16.54
C ALA A 132 4.52 -8.33 -16.11
N VAL A 133 4.75 -8.17 -14.81
CA VAL A 133 6.02 -7.66 -14.24
C VAL A 133 6.99 -8.79 -13.89
N CYS A 134 6.48 -9.89 -13.34
CA CYS A 134 7.31 -11.00 -12.87
C CYS A 134 7.77 -11.87 -14.04
N ARG A 135 9.00 -12.37 -13.96
CA ARG A 135 9.51 -13.31 -14.98
C ARG A 135 8.76 -14.64 -14.90
N PRO A 136 8.36 -15.22 -16.04
CA PRO A 136 7.85 -16.58 -16.07
C PRO A 136 8.93 -17.55 -15.60
N THR A 137 8.51 -18.62 -14.92
CA THR A 137 9.40 -19.69 -14.49
C THR A 137 8.99 -21.00 -15.13
N ASP A 138 9.93 -21.68 -15.78
CA ASP A 138 9.68 -22.99 -16.38
C ASP A 138 9.62 -24.12 -15.33
N ARG A 139 10.08 -23.84 -14.10
CA ARG A 139 10.04 -24.77 -12.97
C ARG A 139 8.81 -24.54 -12.11
N ALA A 140 8.22 -25.63 -11.62
CA ALA A 140 7.19 -25.56 -10.59
C ALA A 140 7.81 -25.08 -9.26
N GLU A 141 7.01 -24.33 -8.49
CA GLU A 141 7.39 -23.90 -7.14
C GLU A 141 7.48 -25.10 -6.20
N ARG A 142 8.55 -25.14 -5.39
CA ARG A 142 8.73 -26.18 -4.38
C ARG A 142 8.29 -25.66 -3.02
N VAL A 143 6.99 -25.75 -2.75
CA VAL A 143 6.35 -25.18 -1.55
C VAL A 143 6.93 -25.73 -0.24
N HIS A 144 7.35 -27.00 -0.22
CA HIS A 144 7.87 -27.67 0.98
C HIS A 144 9.40 -27.60 1.13
N ASP A 145 10.11 -27.21 0.06
CA ASP A 145 11.54 -26.99 0.13
C ASP A 145 11.77 -25.49 0.35
N ALA A 146 12.64 -25.09 1.27
CA ALA A 146 12.91 -23.68 1.59
C ALA A 146 13.68 -22.92 0.48
N GLN A 147 13.37 -23.17 -0.79
CA GLN A 147 14.11 -22.72 -1.96
C GLN A 147 13.50 -21.49 -2.64
N GLU A 148 12.25 -21.13 -2.32
CA GLU A 148 11.59 -19.97 -2.92
C GLU A 148 11.64 -18.75 -1.98
N ASN A 149 11.87 -17.57 -2.57
CA ASN A 149 11.99 -16.30 -1.86
C ASN A 149 10.62 -15.66 -1.55
N TYR A 150 9.74 -16.40 -0.86
CA TYR A 150 8.38 -15.97 -0.53
C TYR A 150 8.34 -14.70 0.34
N GLY A 151 9.19 -14.62 1.36
CA GLY A 151 9.29 -13.45 2.24
C GLY A 151 9.74 -12.19 1.50
N SER A 152 10.75 -12.31 0.63
CA SER A 152 11.23 -11.18 -0.19
C SER A 152 10.17 -10.70 -1.17
N SER A 153 9.45 -11.64 -1.81
CA SER A 153 8.36 -11.31 -2.75
C SER A 153 7.23 -10.58 -2.04
N ALA A 154 6.76 -11.11 -0.91
CA ALA A 154 5.70 -10.47 -0.12
C ALA A 154 6.12 -9.08 0.38
N THR A 155 7.37 -8.90 0.80
CA THR A 155 7.87 -7.60 1.28
C THR A 155 7.92 -6.58 0.14
N ALA A 156 8.39 -6.98 -1.05
CA ALA A 156 8.37 -6.14 -2.24
C ALA A 156 6.93 -5.80 -2.69
N ASP A 157 6.01 -6.76 -2.59
CA ASP A 157 4.59 -6.54 -2.89
C ASP A 157 3.96 -5.51 -1.96
N ILE A 158 4.27 -5.54 -0.66
CA ILE A 158 3.75 -4.54 0.28
C ILE A 158 4.23 -3.14 -0.12
N MET A 159 5.51 -2.98 -0.50
CA MET A 159 6.03 -1.69 -0.95
C MET A 159 5.31 -1.20 -2.21
N CYS A 160 5.07 -2.09 -3.18
CA CYS A 160 4.28 -1.79 -4.37
C CYS A 160 2.85 -1.37 -4.02
N LEU A 161 2.14 -2.18 -3.24
CA LEU A 161 0.75 -1.95 -2.87
C LEU A 161 0.57 -0.65 -2.09
N GLN A 162 1.45 -0.36 -1.12
CA GLN A 162 1.38 0.87 -0.33
C GLN A 162 1.64 2.12 -1.18
N SER A 163 2.66 2.08 -2.05
CA SER A 163 2.97 3.21 -2.95
C SER A 163 1.88 3.43 -4.01
N LEU A 164 1.36 2.35 -4.60
CA LEU A 164 0.21 2.40 -5.51
C LEU A 164 -1.04 2.95 -4.83
N SER A 165 -1.34 2.48 -3.61
CA SER A 165 -2.49 2.96 -2.83
C SER A 165 -2.40 4.46 -2.61
N GLN A 166 -1.25 4.95 -2.14
CA GLN A 166 -1.02 6.38 -1.94
C GLN A 166 -1.19 7.15 -3.26
N ARG A 167 -0.58 6.69 -4.36
CA ARG A 167 -0.66 7.33 -5.68
C ARG A 167 -2.07 7.40 -6.25
N ILE A 168 -2.87 6.35 -6.06
CA ILE A 168 -4.25 6.28 -6.56
C ILE A 168 -5.17 7.16 -5.71
N HIS A 169 -5.09 7.02 -4.39
CA HIS A 169 -5.94 7.79 -3.47
C HIS A 169 -5.54 9.26 -3.40
N PHE A 170 -4.35 9.65 -3.86
CA PHE A 170 -3.99 11.05 -4.06
C PHE A 170 -4.95 11.78 -5.02
N GLY A 171 -5.71 11.03 -5.83
CA GLY A 171 -6.83 11.55 -6.61
C GLY A 171 -7.88 12.31 -5.80
N LYS A 172 -8.00 12.05 -4.48
CA LYS A 172 -8.86 12.85 -3.58
C LYS A 172 -8.41 14.30 -3.47
N PHE A 173 -7.10 14.54 -3.31
CA PHE A 173 -6.54 15.88 -3.27
C PHE A 173 -6.68 16.58 -4.63
N VAL A 174 -6.52 15.83 -5.73
CA VAL A 174 -6.75 16.34 -7.09
C VAL A 174 -8.22 16.78 -7.25
N ALA A 175 -9.17 15.97 -6.81
CA ALA A 175 -10.59 16.28 -6.91
C ALA A 175 -10.97 17.51 -6.06
N GLU A 176 -10.54 17.55 -4.81
CA GLU A 176 -10.76 18.69 -3.90
C GLU A 176 -10.15 19.99 -4.45
N SER A 177 -8.93 19.94 -4.96
CA SER A 177 -8.24 21.09 -5.57
C SER A 177 -9.01 21.66 -6.76
N LYS A 178 -9.54 20.79 -7.63
CA LYS A 178 -10.35 21.20 -8.79
C LYS A 178 -11.69 21.79 -8.37
N PHE A 179 -12.38 21.14 -7.42
CA PHE A 179 -13.67 21.61 -6.92
C PHE A 179 -13.60 23.02 -6.32
N ARG A 180 -12.51 23.36 -5.61
CA ARG A 180 -12.33 24.70 -5.04
C ARG A 180 -11.94 25.79 -6.05
N GLN A 181 -11.59 25.42 -7.28
CA GLN A 181 -11.27 26.36 -8.36
C GLN A 181 -12.48 26.68 -9.24
N GLU A 182 -13.58 25.94 -9.09
CA GLU A 182 -14.89 26.23 -9.70
C GLU A 182 -15.65 27.27 -8.87
#